data_AF-A0A960PR95-F1
#
_entry.id   AF-A0A960PR95-F1
#
_cell.length_a   1.000
_cell.length_b   1.000
_cell.length_c   1.000
_cell.angle_alpha   90.00
_cell.angle_beta   90.00
_cell.angle_gamma   90.00
#
_symmetry.space_group_name_H-M   'P 1'
#
loop_
_entity.id
_entity.type
_entity.pdbx_description
1 polymer ?
#
loop_
_entity_poly.entity_id
_entity_poly.type
_entity_poly.pdbx_seq_one_letter_code
_entity_poly.pdbx_strand_id
1 'polypeptide(L)'
;MRILTLTNTFTPHVGGVARSVAAFTAEHRRCGHEVLVVAPEFEGVPQDEEGVVRIPAIQHFNGSDFSFPVPVPVRLRHALDEFQPQVIHSNHPFLLGDTALRIGAERDLPVVFTHHTLYERYVHYVPGDSPRMQQAAIELAVGYCNLCDAVIAPSGSIAGLLVERGVEIPIEVIPTGVDLEVFARGDGAAVRRRLKIPQDAFVVGHVGRLAPEK
;
A
#
# COMPACT_ATOMS: atom_id res chain seq x y z
N MET A 1 -7.95 -12.18 15.50
CA MET A 1 -8.38 -12.64 14.15
C MET A 1 -7.14 -12.95 13.34
N ARG A 2 -7.29 -13.71 12.24
CA ARG A 2 -6.21 -13.99 11.28
C ARG A 2 -6.43 -13.18 9.99
N ILE A 3 -5.55 -12.22 9.75
CA ILE A 3 -5.66 -11.23 8.67
C ILE A 3 -4.65 -11.57 7.58
N LEU A 4 -5.12 -11.77 6.35
CA LEU A 4 -4.25 -11.95 5.18
C LEU A 4 -4.05 -10.61 4.48
N THR A 5 -2.84 -10.08 4.50
CA THR A 5 -2.52 -8.80 3.86
C THR A 5 -1.79 -9.04 2.53
N LEU A 6 -2.34 -8.54 1.42
CA LEU A 6 -1.70 -8.63 0.10
C LEU A 6 -1.23 -7.24 -0.35
N THR A 7 0.03 -7.16 -0.80
CA THR A 7 0.63 -5.90 -1.26
C THR A 7 1.70 -6.13 -2.32
N ASN A 8 1.74 -5.27 -3.33
CA ASN A 8 2.80 -5.27 -4.35
C ASN A 8 4.09 -4.58 -3.87
N THR A 9 4.07 -3.92 -2.71
CA THR A 9 5.26 -3.31 -2.11
C THR A 9 5.25 -3.52 -0.60
N PHE A 10 6.38 -3.96 -0.05
CA PHE A 10 6.56 -4.19 1.39
C PHE A 10 8.03 -4.04 1.75
N THR A 11 8.37 -3.97 3.04
CA THR A 11 9.77 -3.89 3.52
C THR A 11 10.65 -4.95 2.82
N PRO A 12 11.94 -4.69 2.55
CA PRO A 12 12.70 -3.46 2.79
C PRO A 12 12.42 -2.33 1.76
N HIS A 13 11.52 -2.54 0.79
CA HIS A 13 11.21 -1.52 -0.21
C HIS A 13 10.78 -0.20 0.43
N VAL A 14 11.34 0.91 -0.05
CA VAL A 14 11.12 2.24 0.51
C VAL A 14 9.98 2.95 -0.24
N GLY A 15 8.79 2.97 0.35
CA GLY A 15 7.63 3.62 -0.24
C GLY A 15 6.58 4.02 0.79
N GLY A 16 5.64 4.88 0.39
CA GLY A 16 4.51 5.26 1.24
C GLY A 16 3.63 4.04 1.57
N VAL A 17 3.28 3.25 0.54
CA VAL A 17 2.46 2.05 0.72
C VAL A 17 3.15 1.00 1.58
N ALA A 18 4.43 0.69 1.30
CA ALA A 18 5.21 -0.25 2.10
C ALA A 18 5.25 0.15 3.60
N ARG A 19 5.41 1.45 3.90
CA ARG A 19 5.33 1.97 5.27
C ARG A 19 3.94 1.84 5.88
N SER A 20 2.88 2.20 5.14
CA SER A 20 1.50 2.02 5.61
C SER A 20 1.22 0.56 5.97
N VAL A 21 1.56 -0.37 5.08
CA VAL A 21 1.32 -1.81 5.29
C VAL A 21 2.12 -2.34 6.47
N ALA A 22 3.38 -1.92 6.63
CA ALA A 22 4.19 -2.30 7.79
C ALA A 22 3.60 -1.77 9.11
N ALA A 23 3.14 -0.51 9.13
CA ALA A 23 2.49 0.09 10.28
C ALA A 23 1.17 -0.61 10.63
N PHE A 24 0.31 -0.89 9.65
CA PHE A 24 -0.93 -1.64 9.87
C PHE A 24 -0.66 -3.05 10.40
N THR A 25 0.32 -3.75 9.82
CA THR A 25 0.73 -5.09 10.26
C THR A 25 1.18 -5.08 11.72
N ALA A 26 2.02 -4.13 12.11
CA ALA A 26 2.49 -3.98 13.48
C ALA A 26 1.35 -3.68 14.45
N GLU A 27 0.46 -2.74 14.11
CA GLU A 27 -0.67 -2.37 14.97
C GLU A 27 -1.72 -3.48 15.10
N HIS A 28 -2.03 -4.19 14.01
CA HIS A 28 -2.90 -5.37 14.08
C HIS A 28 -2.32 -6.45 15.00
N ARG A 29 -1.01 -6.72 14.90
CA ARG A 29 -0.31 -7.64 15.80
C ARG A 29 -0.35 -7.17 17.25
N ARG A 30 -0.13 -5.86 17.49
CA ARG A 30 -0.22 -5.25 18.83
C ARG A 30 -1.61 -5.37 19.44
N CYS A 31 -2.65 -5.33 18.62
CA CYS A 31 -4.04 -5.55 19.03
C CYS A 31 -4.39 -7.05 19.23
N GLY A 32 -3.43 -7.97 19.09
CA GLY A 32 -3.64 -9.41 19.31
C GLY A 32 -4.18 -10.15 18.08
N HIS A 33 -4.08 -9.57 16.89
CA HIS A 33 -4.39 -10.27 15.64
C HIS A 33 -3.14 -10.97 15.10
N GLU A 34 -3.34 -12.09 14.42
CA GLU A 34 -2.29 -12.73 13.63
C GLU A 34 -2.36 -12.16 12.21
N VAL A 35 -1.20 -11.83 11.63
CA VAL A 35 -1.13 -11.20 10.32
C VAL A 35 -0.13 -11.94 9.45
N LEU A 36 -0.60 -12.44 8.32
CA LEU A 36 0.21 -13.01 7.25
C LEU A 36 0.28 -12.02 6.09
N VAL A 37 1.47 -11.53 5.78
CA VAL A 37 1.70 -10.62 4.65
C VAL A 37 2.16 -11.43 3.44
N VAL A 38 1.51 -11.27 2.30
CA VAL A 38 1.96 -11.78 1.01
C VAL A 38 2.49 -10.61 0.20
N ALA A 39 3.78 -10.63 -0.08
CA ALA A 39 4.49 -9.54 -0.74
C ALA A 39 5.58 -10.07 -1.68
N PRO A 40 6.00 -9.28 -2.69
CA PRO A 40 7.09 -9.70 -3.55
C PRO A 40 8.44 -9.78 -2.82
N GLU A 41 9.34 -10.60 -3.36
CA GLU A 41 10.77 -10.62 -3.03
C GLU A 41 11.43 -9.32 -3.48
N PHE A 42 12.32 -8.78 -2.65
CA PHE A 42 13.16 -7.61 -2.97
C PHE A 42 14.61 -7.91 -2.57
N GLU A 43 15.55 -7.12 -3.07
CA GLU A 43 16.92 -7.16 -2.57
C GLU A 43 16.96 -6.73 -1.09
N GLY A 44 17.75 -7.44 -0.28
CA GLY A 44 17.89 -7.13 1.15
C GLY A 44 16.76 -7.62 2.05
N VAL A 45 15.89 -8.53 1.57
CA VAL A 45 14.89 -9.20 2.42
C VAL A 45 15.59 -9.93 3.58
N PRO A 46 15.12 -9.76 4.83
CA PRO A 46 15.66 -10.48 5.99
C PRO A 46 15.55 -12.00 5.83
N GLN A 47 16.52 -12.76 6.36
CA GLN A 47 16.48 -14.22 6.31
C GLN A 47 15.37 -14.82 7.18
N ASP A 48 15.06 -14.19 8.32
CA ASP A 48 14.06 -14.65 9.29
C ASP A 48 12.93 -13.63 9.43
N GLU A 49 12.00 -13.63 8.47
CA GLU A 49 10.84 -12.73 8.49
C GLU A 49 9.57 -13.47 8.90
N GLU A 50 9.08 -13.20 10.12
CA GLU A 50 7.91 -13.88 10.66
C GLU A 50 6.59 -13.34 10.10
N GLY A 51 5.74 -14.26 9.65
CA GLY A 51 4.42 -13.97 9.11
C GLY A 51 4.47 -13.22 7.77
N VAL A 52 5.51 -13.46 6.96
CA VAL A 52 5.61 -12.92 5.60
C VAL A 52 5.89 -14.04 4.60
N VAL A 53 5.04 -14.16 3.58
CA VAL A 53 5.22 -15.04 2.43
C VAL A 53 5.73 -14.21 1.27
N ARG A 54 6.99 -14.45 0.91
CA ARG A 54 7.63 -13.79 -0.23
C ARG A 54 7.33 -14.52 -1.54
N ILE A 55 6.88 -13.75 -2.52
CA ILE A 55 6.57 -14.21 -3.88
C ILE A 55 7.69 -13.73 -4.82
N PRO A 56 8.35 -14.62 -5.57
CA PRO A 56 9.31 -14.23 -6.59
C PRO A 56 8.73 -13.17 -7.51
N ALA A 57 9.52 -12.14 -7.85
CA ALA A 57 9.04 -11.03 -8.65
C ALA A 57 10.13 -10.53 -9.59
N ILE A 58 9.73 -10.12 -10.79
CA ILE A 58 10.61 -9.44 -11.74
C ILE A 58 10.78 -8.00 -11.24
N GLN A 59 12.01 -7.66 -10.83
CA GLN A 59 12.37 -6.34 -10.32
C GLN A 59 12.75 -5.37 -11.45
N HIS A 60 12.71 -4.07 -11.17
CA HIS A 60 13.15 -3.00 -12.07
C HIS A 60 12.44 -3.01 -13.45
N PHE A 61 11.15 -3.36 -13.48
CA PHE A 61 10.43 -3.45 -14.73
C PHE A 61 10.39 -2.09 -15.41
N ASN A 62 10.87 -2.03 -16.66
CA ASN A 62 10.99 -0.83 -17.46
C ASN A 62 11.81 0.31 -16.80
N GLY A 63 12.78 -0.03 -15.94
CA GLY A 63 13.62 0.96 -15.24
C GLY A 63 12.91 1.72 -14.10
N SER A 64 11.69 1.29 -13.74
CA SER A 64 10.94 1.82 -12.61
C SER A 64 11.16 0.98 -11.34
N ASP A 65 10.81 1.53 -10.19
CA ASP A 65 10.79 0.81 -8.90
C ASP A 65 9.69 -0.28 -8.81
N PHE A 66 8.98 -0.53 -9.90
CA PHE A 66 7.85 -1.45 -9.95
C PHE A 66 8.31 -2.91 -10.11
N SER A 67 7.76 -3.80 -9.27
CA SER A 67 7.99 -5.24 -9.34
C SER A 67 6.76 -5.96 -9.87
N PHE A 68 6.96 -6.97 -10.73
CA PHE A 68 5.89 -7.84 -11.23
C PHE A 68 5.96 -9.20 -10.53
N PRO A 69 5.04 -9.53 -9.60
CA PRO A 69 5.01 -10.82 -8.93
C PRO A 69 4.77 -11.96 -9.92
N VAL A 70 5.60 -13.00 -9.83
CA VAL A 70 5.43 -14.25 -10.57
C VAL A 70 4.47 -15.14 -9.78
N PRO A 71 3.37 -15.62 -10.38
CA PRO A 71 2.41 -16.46 -9.65
C PRO A 71 3.06 -17.73 -9.09
N VAL A 72 2.99 -17.93 -7.76
CA VAL A 72 3.43 -19.17 -7.10
C VAL A 72 2.25 -19.82 -6.36
N PRO A 73 1.26 -20.36 -7.09
CA PRO A 73 -0.03 -20.75 -6.54
C PRO A 73 0.06 -21.87 -5.48
N VAL A 74 1.01 -22.79 -5.61
CA VAL A 74 1.15 -23.92 -4.65
C VAL A 74 1.67 -23.45 -3.30
N ARG A 75 2.75 -22.66 -3.27
CA ARG A 75 3.33 -22.12 -2.03
C ARG A 75 2.33 -21.23 -1.29
N LEU A 76 1.63 -20.37 -2.04
CA LEU A 76 0.60 -19.51 -1.49
C LEU A 76 -0.56 -20.34 -0.92
N ARG A 77 -1.07 -21.34 -1.65
CA ARG A 77 -2.14 -22.21 -1.14
C ARG A 77 -1.77 -22.90 0.18
N HIS A 78 -0.58 -23.49 0.28
CA HIS A 78 -0.13 -24.13 1.51
C HIS A 78 -0.08 -23.15 2.69
N ALA A 79 0.48 -21.95 2.48
CA ALA A 79 0.54 -20.94 3.53
C ALA A 79 -0.87 -20.49 3.98
N LEU A 80 -1.82 -20.39 3.04
CA LEU A 80 -3.21 -20.05 3.35
C LEU A 80 -3.92 -21.17 4.11
N ASP A 81 -3.65 -22.44 3.78
CA ASP A 81 -4.24 -23.58 4.46
C ASP A 81 -3.71 -23.74 5.89
N GLU A 82 -2.45 -23.39 6.12
CA GLU A 82 -1.87 -23.35 7.47
C GLU A 82 -2.40 -22.16 8.28
N PHE A 83 -2.44 -20.97 7.67
CA PHE A 83 -2.83 -19.74 8.36
C PHE A 83 -4.34 -19.58 8.54
N GLN A 84 -5.19 -20.20 7.70
CA GLN A 84 -6.65 -20.14 7.80
C GLN A 84 -7.21 -18.70 7.96
N PRO A 85 -6.99 -17.79 7.00
CA PRO A 85 -7.38 -16.39 7.14
C PRO A 85 -8.89 -16.20 7.31
N GLN A 86 -9.27 -15.13 8.01
CA GLN A 86 -10.67 -14.77 8.28
C GLN A 86 -11.11 -13.49 7.56
N VAL A 87 -10.14 -12.68 7.12
CA VAL A 87 -10.36 -11.45 6.34
C VAL A 87 -9.14 -11.18 5.49
N ILE A 88 -9.37 -10.62 4.30
CA ILE A 88 -8.33 -10.23 3.36
C ILE A 88 -8.21 -8.71 3.36
N HIS A 89 -6.99 -8.21 3.51
CA HIS A 89 -6.66 -6.79 3.40
C HIS A 89 -5.79 -6.55 2.16
N SER A 90 -6.42 -6.08 1.08
CA SER A 90 -5.75 -5.73 -0.16
C SER A 90 -5.23 -4.29 -0.12
N ASN A 91 -4.05 -4.07 -0.70
CA ASN A 91 -3.41 -2.75 -0.74
C ASN A 91 -3.10 -2.24 -2.15
N HIS A 92 -3.46 -3.01 -3.19
CA HIS A 92 -3.31 -2.60 -4.59
C HIS A 92 -4.45 -3.20 -5.43
N PRO A 93 -4.99 -2.52 -6.45
CA PRO A 93 -6.09 -3.01 -7.27
C PRO A 93 -5.63 -3.81 -8.50
N PHE A 94 -4.46 -4.45 -8.42
CA PHE A 94 -3.86 -5.24 -9.50
C PHE A 94 -2.78 -6.18 -8.94
N LEU A 95 -2.39 -7.20 -9.71
CA LEU A 95 -1.36 -8.20 -9.38
C LEU A 95 -1.74 -8.98 -8.12
N LEU A 96 -1.11 -8.72 -6.98
CA LEU A 96 -1.52 -9.33 -5.71
C LEU A 96 -2.90 -8.83 -5.27
N GLY A 97 -3.36 -7.69 -5.78
CA GLY A 97 -4.76 -7.27 -5.69
C GLY A 97 -5.73 -8.25 -6.35
N ASP A 98 -5.44 -8.67 -7.57
CA ASP A 98 -6.28 -9.65 -8.29
C ASP A 98 -6.25 -11.00 -7.58
N THR A 99 -5.09 -11.33 -6.99
CA THR A 99 -4.92 -12.52 -6.16
C THR A 99 -5.79 -12.44 -4.90
N ALA A 100 -5.91 -11.27 -4.28
CA ALA A 100 -6.76 -11.05 -3.11
C ALA A 100 -8.24 -11.33 -3.41
N LEU A 101 -8.77 -10.79 -4.52
CA LEU A 101 -10.15 -11.05 -4.96
C LEU A 101 -10.38 -12.53 -5.29
N ARG A 102 -9.43 -13.18 -5.95
CA ARG A 102 -9.52 -14.62 -6.24
C ARG A 102 -9.57 -15.46 -4.97
N ILE A 103 -8.72 -15.17 -3.99
CA ILE A 103 -8.73 -15.87 -2.70
C ILE A 103 -10.04 -15.60 -1.96
N GLY A 104 -10.53 -14.35 -1.96
CA GLY A 104 -11.82 -13.99 -1.36
C GLY A 104 -12.96 -14.81 -1.93
N ALA A 105 -13.04 -14.90 -3.26
CA ALA A 105 -14.05 -15.70 -3.95
C ALA A 105 -13.88 -17.22 -3.73
N GLU A 106 -12.65 -17.75 -3.77
CA GLU A 106 -12.38 -19.19 -3.60
C GLU A 106 -12.64 -19.68 -2.17
N ARG A 107 -12.50 -18.81 -1.17
CA ARG A 107 -12.59 -19.17 0.26
C ARG A 107 -13.76 -18.54 1.00
N ASP A 108 -14.63 -17.81 0.29
CA ASP A 108 -15.77 -17.07 0.86
C ASP A 108 -15.34 -16.14 2.01
N LEU A 109 -14.29 -15.35 1.76
CA LEU A 109 -13.71 -14.43 2.74
C LEU A 109 -13.96 -12.97 2.36
N PRO A 110 -14.27 -12.10 3.35
CA PRO A 110 -14.43 -10.67 3.08
C PRO A 110 -13.11 -10.03 2.66
N VAL A 111 -13.17 -9.15 1.67
CA VAL A 111 -12.05 -8.38 1.12
C VAL A 111 -12.22 -6.90 1.46
N VAL A 112 -11.28 -6.35 2.22
CA VAL A 112 -11.16 -4.92 2.50
C VAL A 112 -10.00 -4.36 1.69
N PHE A 113 -10.22 -3.27 0.96
CA PHE A 113 -9.19 -2.63 0.15
C PHE A 113 -8.82 -1.24 0.68
N THR A 114 -7.54 -0.94 0.86
CA THR A 114 -7.09 0.44 1.16
C THR A 114 -6.59 1.13 -0.11
N HIS A 115 -7.24 2.25 -0.46
CA HIS A 115 -6.90 3.03 -1.64
C HIS A 115 -5.77 4.05 -1.34
N HIS A 116 -4.52 3.60 -1.49
CA HIS A 116 -3.33 4.41 -1.17
C HIS A 116 -2.93 5.43 -2.25
N THR A 117 -3.25 5.15 -3.51
CA THR A 117 -2.61 5.80 -4.66
C THR A 117 -3.63 6.22 -5.69
N LEU A 118 -3.52 7.47 -6.16
CA LEU A 118 -4.19 7.95 -7.36
C LEU A 118 -3.45 7.43 -8.59
N TYR A 119 -3.80 6.22 -9.05
CA TYR A 119 -3.07 5.49 -10.10
C TYR A 119 -2.97 6.25 -11.42
N GLU A 120 -3.95 7.09 -11.75
CA GLU A 120 -3.92 7.95 -12.92
C GLU A 120 -2.77 8.96 -12.91
N ARG A 121 -2.25 9.33 -11.73
CA ARG A 121 -1.08 10.22 -11.62
C ARG A 121 0.25 9.51 -11.88
N TYR A 122 0.24 8.19 -11.98
CA TYR A 122 1.43 7.34 -12.12
C TYR A 122 1.53 6.65 -13.49
N VAL A 123 0.61 6.93 -14.43
CA VAL A 123 0.63 6.30 -15.77
C VAL A 123 1.88 6.68 -16.58
N HIS A 124 2.58 7.75 -16.20
CA HIS A 124 3.83 8.20 -16.84
C HIS A 124 5.01 7.23 -16.65
N TYR A 125 4.92 6.27 -15.72
CA TYR A 125 5.90 5.18 -15.56
C TYR A 125 5.73 4.06 -16.60
N VAL A 126 4.65 4.07 -17.37
CA VAL A 126 4.38 3.13 -18.47
C VAL A 126 4.47 3.89 -19.81
N PRO A 127 5.05 3.30 -20.87
CA PRO A 127 5.09 3.96 -22.17
C PRO A 127 3.68 4.32 -22.66
N GLY A 128 3.46 5.60 -23.03
CA GLY A 128 2.22 6.05 -23.67
C GLY A 128 1.25 6.88 -22.83
N ASP A 129 1.75 7.67 -21.85
CA ASP A 129 0.92 8.60 -21.05
C ASP A 129 -0.08 9.35 -21.94
N SER A 130 -1.37 9.09 -21.69
CA SER A 130 -2.46 9.66 -22.45
C SER A 130 -3.71 9.75 -21.57
N PRO A 131 -4.63 10.69 -21.85
CA PRO A 131 -5.89 10.81 -21.12
C PRO A 131 -6.69 9.49 -21.07
N ARG A 132 -6.58 8.66 -22.11
CA ARG A 132 -7.23 7.34 -22.15
C ARG A 132 -6.65 6.37 -21.13
N MET A 133 -5.33 6.37 -20.93
CA MET A 133 -4.71 5.51 -19.92
C MET A 133 -5.01 5.99 -18.49
N GLN A 134 -5.05 7.30 -18.28
CA GLN A 134 -5.47 7.88 -16.99
C GLN A 134 -6.89 7.45 -16.64
N GLN A 135 -7.80 7.55 -17.62
CA GLN A 135 -9.18 7.10 -17.45
C GLN A 135 -9.27 5.59 -17.19
N ALA A 136 -8.51 4.77 -17.93
CA ALA A 136 -8.46 3.33 -17.70
C ALA A 136 -7.93 2.97 -16.30
N ALA A 137 -6.94 3.72 -15.78
CA ALA A 137 -6.43 3.53 -14.42
C ALA A 137 -7.48 3.86 -13.35
N ILE A 138 -8.29 4.90 -13.58
CA ILE A 138 -9.43 5.24 -12.72
C ILE A 138 -10.46 4.11 -12.75
N GLU A 139 -10.88 3.69 -13.94
CA GLU A 139 -11.88 2.62 -14.12
C GLU A 139 -11.44 1.31 -13.50
N LEU A 140 -10.16 0.95 -13.64
CA LEU A 140 -9.58 -0.22 -12.98
C LEU A 140 -9.67 -0.10 -11.45
N ALA A 141 -9.29 1.04 -10.88
CA ALA A 141 -9.32 1.23 -9.44
C ALA A 141 -10.75 1.25 -8.87
N VAL A 142 -11.69 1.91 -9.56
CA VAL A 142 -13.12 1.96 -9.18
C VAL A 142 -13.75 0.57 -9.30
N GLY A 143 -13.51 -0.12 -10.42
CA GLY A 143 -13.98 -1.49 -10.62
C GLY A 143 -13.48 -2.43 -9.54
N TYR A 144 -12.21 -2.32 -9.16
CA TYR A 144 -11.65 -3.09 -8.06
C TYR A 144 -12.30 -2.77 -6.71
N CYS A 145 -12.50 -1.48 -6.40
CA CYS A 145 -13.24 -1.06 -5.21
C CYS A 145 -14.62 -1.72 -5.16
N ASN A 146 -15.32 -1.73 -6.30
CA ASN A 146 -16.66 -2.30 -6.43
C ASN A 146 -16.74 -3.82 -6.36
N LEU A 147 -15.59 -4.51 -6.34
CA LEU A 147 -15.49 -5.96 -6.14
C LEU A 147 -15.11 -6.34 -4.70
N CYS A 148 -14.83 -5.35 -3.84
CA CYS A 148 -14.51 -5.56 -2.43
C CYS A 148 -15.78 -5.48 -1.55
N ASP A 149 -15.67 -5.85 -0.27
CA ASP A 149 -16.75 -5.70 0.72
C ASP A 149 -16.72 -4.34 1.41
N ALA A 150 -15.54 -3.74 1.52
CA ALA A 150 -15.35 -2.39 2.04
C ALA A 150 -14.07 -1.76 1.49
N VAL A 151 -14.07 -0.43 1.41
CA VAL A 151 -12.91 0.37 1.01
C VAL A 151 -12.48 1.29 2.13
N ILE A 152 -11.17 1.38 2.35
CA ILE A 152 -10.56 2.34 3.27
C ILE A 152 -9.93 3.46 2.44
N ALA A 153 -10.36 4.69 2.71
CA ALA A 153 -9.75 5.91 2.18
C ALA A 153 -8.87 6.58 3.25
N PRO A 154 -7.68 7.09 2.90
CA PRO A 154 -6.79 7.73 3.88
C PRO A 154 -7.27 9.12 4.34
N SER A 155 -8.25 9.71 3.66
CA SER A 155 -8.81 11.02 4.01
C SER A 155 -10.23 11.18 3.48
N GLY A 156 -10.96 12.16 4.03
CA GLY A 156 -12.29 12.52 3.52
C GLY A 156 -12.28 13.04 2.09
N SER A 157 -11.18 13.68 1.65
CA SER A 157 -11.04 14.12 0.25
C SER A 157 -10.91 12.95 -0.72
N ILE A 158 -10.17 11.89 -0.35
CA ILE A 158 -10.09 10.69 -1.17
C ILE A 158 -11.41 9.92 -1.15
N ALA A 159 -12.09 9.83 0.00
CA ALA A 159 -13.40 9.20 0.07
C ALA A 159 -14.42 9.89 -0.84
N GLY A 160 -14.50 11.24 -0.80
CA GLY A 160 -15.37 12.01 -1.69
C GLY A 160 -15.06 11.80 -3.17
N LEU A 161 -13.77 11.74 -3.52
CA LEU A 161 -13.32 11.46 -4.88
C LEU A 161 -13.72 10.05 -5.35
N LEU A 162 -13.63 9.04 -4.49
CA LEU A 162 -14.05 7.67 -4.83
C LEU A 162 -15.55 7.59 -5.06
N VAL A 163 -16.36 8.28 -4.24
CA VAL A 163 -17.81 8.39 -4.45
C VAL A 163 -18.11 9.08 -5.79
N GLU A 164 -17.46 10.19 -6.09
CA GLU A 164 -17.62 10.91 -7.36
C GLU A 164 -17.28 10.02 -8.58
N ARG A 165 -16.28 9.15 -8.42
CA ARG A 165 -15.83 8.22 -9.46
C ARG A 165 -16.70 6.96 -9.59
N GLY A 166 -17.74 6.80 -8.77
CA GLY A 166 -18.70 5.69 -8.88
C GLY A 166 -18.37 4.47 -8.02
N VAL A 167 -17.66 4.63 -6.90
CA VAL A 167 -17.57 3.57 -5.88
C VAL A 167 -18.89 3.51 -5.09
N GLU A 168 -19.51 2.33 -5.07
CA GLU A 168 -20.85 2.10 -4.48
C GLU A 168 -20.81 1.35 -3.14
N ILE A 169 -19.66 0.76 -2.82
CA ILE A 169 -19.42 -0.10 -1.64
C ILE A 169 -19.07 0.79 -0.43
N PRO A 170 -19.28 0.37 0.83
CA PRO A 170 -18.96 1.22 1.98
C PRO A 170 -17.51 1.70 1.99
N ILE A 171 -17.33 3.01 2.20
CA ILE A 171 -16.03 3.67 2.28
C ILE A 171 -15.83 4.21 3.68
N GLU A 172 -14.80 3.73 4.36
CA GLU A 172 -14.39 4.19 5.69
C GLU A 172 -13.15 5.07 5.59
N VAL A 173 -13.16 6.21 6.30
CA VAL A 173 -12.00 7.11 6.34
C VAL A 173 -11.10 6.71 7.50
N ILE A 174 -9.98 6.07 7.18
CA ILE A 174 -8.96 5.67 8.16
C ILE A 174 -7.60 6.21 7.71
N PRO A 175 -7.09 7.29 8.32
CA PRO A 175 -5.79 7.85 7.99
C PRO A 175 -4.64 6.89 8.31
N THR A 176 -3.57 6.92 7.51
CA THR A 176 -2.31 6.28 7.87
C THR A 176 -1.70 6.98 9.09
N GLY A 177 -1.45 6.23 10.15
CA GLY A 177 -0.77 6.73 11.35
C GLY A 177 0.70 7.09 11.10
N VAL A 178 1.28 7.84 12.04
CA VAL A 178 2.72 8.13 12.09
C VAL A 178 3.29 7.66 13.42
N ASP A 179 4.54 7.21 13.41
CA ASP A 179 5.25 6.83 14.63
C ASP A 179 5.61 8.09 15.44
N LEU A 180 4.85 8.34 16.50
CA LEU A 180 5.02 9.51 17.34
C LEU A 180 6.37 9.52 18.07
N GLU A 181 6.93 8.36 18.41
CA GLU A 181 8.22 8.29 19.12
C GLU A 181 9.37 8.72 18.21
N VAL A 182 9.32 8.32 16.93
CA VAL A 182 10.29 8.74 15.92
C VAL A 182 10.25 10.26 15.71
N PHE A 183 9.06 10.85 15.64
CA PHE A 183 8.91 12.29 15.36
C PHE A 183 8.98 13.19 16.61
N ALA A 184 8.90 12.64 17.83
CA ALA A 184 8.95 13.41 19.07
C ALA A 184 10.31 14.08 19.34
N ARG A 185 11.40 13.64 18.69
CA ARG A 185 12.77 14.05 19.02
C ARG A 185 13.34 15.15 18.09
N GLY A 186 12.51 15.87 17.36
CA GLY A 186 12.95 16.92 16.44
C GLY A 186 13.52 18.15 17.16
N ASP A 187 14.73 18.60 16.78
CA ASP A 187 15.34 19.86 17.27
C ASP A 187 15.41 20.91 16.15
N GLY A 188 14.38 21.75 16.06
CA GLY A 188 14.31 22.81 15.06
C GLY A 188 15.40 23.88 15.23
N ALA A 189 15.84 24.17 16.46
CA ALA A 189 16.86 25.18 16.72
C ALA A 189 18.25 24.69 16.26
N ALA A 190 18.57 23.42 16.48
CA ALA A 190 19.79 22.80 15.96
C ALA A 190 19.82 22.77 14.43
N VAL A 191 18.69 22.44 13.78
CA VAL A 191 18.60 22.47 12.32
C VAL A 191 18.81 23.89 11.78
N ARG A 192 18.19 24.91 12.39
CA ARG A 192 18.40 26.32 12.02
C ARG A 192 19.86 26.74 12.15
N ARG A 193 20.53 26.42 13.27
CA ARG A 193 21.96 26.69 13.46
C ARG A 193 22.82 26.02 12.39
N ARG A 194 22.56 24.75 12.10
CA ARG A 194 23.31 23.97 11.09
C ARG A 194 23.14 24.53 9.68
N LEU A 195 21.93 24.96 9.33
CA LEU A 195 21.60 25.51 8.01
C LEU A 195 21.80 27.03 7.92
N LYS A 196 22.29 27.67 8.99
CA LYS A 196 22.49 29.13 9.08
C LYS A 196 21.21 29.93 8.82
N ILE A 197 20.06 29.39 9.22
CA ILE A 197 18.76 30.07 9.14
C ILE A 197 18.60 30.94 10.39
N PRO A 198 18.30 32.25 10.27
CA PRO A 198 17.99 33.11 11.41
C PRO A 198 16.86 32.54 12.28
N GLN A 199 16.90 32.77 13.59
CA GLN A 199 15.89 32.19 14.51
C GLN A 199 14.50 32.78 14.29
N ASP A 200 14.43 34.02 13.83
CA ASP A 200 13.23 34.79 13.51
C ASP A 200 12.75 34.61 12.06
N ALA A 201 13.51 33.92 11.21
CA ALA A 201 13.11 33.70 9.83
C ALA A 201 11.86 32.81 9.74
N PHE A 202 10.91 33.23 8.90
CA PHE A 202 9.82 32.38 8.45
C PHE A 202 10.38 31.29 7.54
N VAL A 203 10.11 30.02 7.87
CA VAL A 203 10.66 28.86 7.15
C VAL A 203 9.54 28.13 6.46
N VAL A 204 9.69 27.97 5.14
CA VAL A 204 8.86 27.09 4.30
C VAL A 204 9.73 25.92 3.87
N GLY A 205 9.20 24.71 3.94
CA GLY A 205 9.92 23.50 3.56
C GLY A 205 9.01 22.49 2.84
N HIS A 206 9.64 21.68 1.99
CA HIS A 206 9.01 20.55 1.32
C HIS A 206 9.85 19.30 1.61
N VAL A 207 9.19 18.22 2.02
CA VAL A 207 9.82 16.91 2.24
C VAL A 207 9.05 15.87 1.44
N GLY A 208 9.62 15.47 0.30
CA GLY A 208 9.00 14.55 -0.64
C GLY A 208 9.94 14.24 -1.80
N ARG A 209 9.53 13.29 -2.66
CA ARG A 209 10.20 13.07 -3.95
C ARG A 209 9.98 14.32 -4.82
N LEU A 210 11.00 14.73 -5.57
CA LEU A 210 10.84 15.79 -6.58
C LEU A 210 10.23 15.18 -7.83
N ALA A 211 8.90 15.11 -7.87
CA ALA A 211 8.16 14.49 -8.96
C ALA A 211 6.89 15.30 -9.29
N PRO A 212 6.40 15.31 -10.56
CA PRO A 212 5.28 16.15 -10.97
C PRO A 212 3.99 15.96 -10.18
N GLU A 213 3.81 14.79 -9.55
CA GLU A 213 2.65 14.47 -8.73
C GLU A 213 2.72 15.02 -7.29
N LYS A 214 3.81 15.69 -6.90
CA LYS A 214 4.09 16.19 -5.55
C LYS A 214 3.89 17.69 -5.36
#